data_AF-A0A5D2ZUY4-F1
#
_entry.id   AF-A0A5D2ZUY4-F1
#
_cell.length_a   1.000
_cell.length_b   1.000
_cell.length_c   1.000
_cell.angle_alpha   90.00
_cell.angle_beta   90.00
_cell.angle_gamma   90.00
#
_symmetry.space_group_name_H-M   'P 1'
#
loop_
_entity.id
_entity.type
_entity.pdbx_description
1 polymer ?
#
loop_
_entity_poly.entity_id
_entity_poly.type
_entity_poly.pdbx_seq_one_letter_code
_entity_poly.pdbx_strand_id
1 'polypeptide(L)'
;MDEGADNGFNHSQTKMSMTTKTPLSAIAKAFEELSGFLGSQTKDQKLRLDNFCEACSLVSVLFSCLGLAFKFAEMEYVAKVHDLVEASKTYATLENVLDRDVANDTVKKPGSHSRNLRRVRQGLDLIRALFEEFLSTEMQLQQLILKCVHHTTHGQSGLRFLLECILFQQGKNFYRSSMKQIIQQRRK
;
A
#
# COMPACT_ATOMS: atom_id res chain seq x y z
N MET A 1 -41.27 -18.63 58.55
CA MET A 1 -40.95 -17.21 58.66
C MET A 1 -39.44 -17.12 58.57
N ASP A 2 -38.79 -16.41 57.68
CA ASP A 2 -39.13 -15.67 56.46
C ASP A 2 -37.78 -15.32 55.80
N GLU A 3 -37.84 -14.90 54.55
CA GLU A 3 -36.79 -14.63 53.56
C GLU A 3 -35.54 -13.81 53.93
N GLY A 4 -34.48 -14.02 53.12
CA GLY A 4 -33.84 -12.91 52.39
C GLY A 4 -32.52 -12.33 52.92
N ALA A 5 -31.44 -12.47 52.13
CA ALA A 5 -30.78 -11.35 51.44
C ALA A 5 -29.32 -11.66 51.02
N ASP A 6 -29.00 -11.09 49.88
CA ASP A 6 -27.87 -11.27 48.98
C ASP A 6 -26.78 -10.18 49.17
N ASN A 7 -25.63 -10.40 48.53
CA ASN A 7 -24.61 -9.44 48.07
C ASN A 7 -23.47 -8.96 48.98
N GLY A 8 -22.24 -9.22 48.49
CA GLY A 8 -21.00 -8.60 48.96
C GLY A 8 -19.83 -8.82 47.99
N PHE A 9 -20.05 -8.55 46.70
CA PHE A 9 -19.08 -8.51 45.61
C PHE A 9 -17.92 -7.54 45.91
N ASN A 10 -16.67 -7.91 45.61
CA ASN A 10 -15.55 -6.99 45.33
C ASN A 10 -14.39 -7.74 44.65
N HIS A 11 -14.58 -8.20 43.42
CA HIS A 11 -13.45 -8.45 42.53
C HIS A 11 -13.27 -7.20 41.67
N SER A 12 -12.23 -6.42 41.98
CA SER A 12 -11.82 -5.26 41.20
C SER A 12 -11.53 -5.68 39.76
N GLN A 13 -12.50 -5.45 38.88
CA GLN A 13 -12.31 -5.47 37.43
C GLN A 13 -11.41 -4.29 37.05
N THR A 14 -10.10 -4.54 36.96
CA THR A 14 -9.25 -3.74 36.08
C THR A 14 -9.59 -4.13 34.64
N LYS A 15 -10.53 -3.39 34.06
CA LYS A 15 -10.85 -3.44 32.64
C LYS A 15 -9.68 -2.90 31.83
N MET A 16 -8.66 -3.73 31.63
CA MET A 16 -7.68 -3.52 30.58
C MET A 16 -8.36 -3.79 29.25
N SER A 17 -8.83 -2.71 28.61
CA SER A 17 -9.21 -2.69 27.20
C SER A 17 -7.98 -3.06 26.36
N MET A 18 -7.72 -4.35 26.19
CA MET A 18 -6.85 -4.85 25.15
C MET A 18 -7.56 -4.63 23.81
N THR A 19 -7.35 -3.46 23.21
CA THR A 19 -7.70 -3.25 21.81
C THR A 19 -6.87 -4.22 20.99
N THR A 20 -7.49 -5.32 20.56
CA THR A 20 -6.92 -6.23 19.58
C THR A 20 -6.76 -5.43 18.29
N LYS A 21 -5.54 -4.94 18.02
CA LYS A 21 -5.24 -4.21 16.79
C LYS A 21 -5.45 -5.16 15.61
N THR A 22 -6.51 -4.95 14.85
CA THR A 22 -6.74 -5.70 13.61
C THR A 22 -5.68 -5.30 12.57
N PRO A 23 -5.32 -6.17 11.62
CA PRO A 23 -4.36 -5.82 10.56
C PRO A 23 -4.76 -4.54 9.81
N LEU A 24 -6.05 -4.35 9.54
CA LEU A 24 -6.57 -3.14 8.89
C LEU A 24 -6.38 -1.88 9.76
N SER A 25 -6.60 -1.96 11.07
CA SER A 25 -6.38 -0.81 11.97
C SER A 25 -4.89 -0.44 12.07
N ALA A 26 -3.99 -1.42 12.04
CA ALA A 26 -2.55 -1.18 12.02
C ALA A 26 -2.09 -0.53 10.72
N ILE A 27 -2.59 -1.01 9.57
CA ILE A 27 -2.33 -0.40 8.26
C ILE A 27 -2.86 1.04 8.22
N ALA A 28 -4.12 1.26 8.60
CA ALA A 28 -4.73 2.59 8.61
C ALA A 28 -3.91 3.58 9.45
N LYS A 29 -3.55 3.18 10.68
CA LYS A 29 -2.72 3.98 11.58
C LYS A 29 -1.35 4.30 10.97
N ALA A 30 -0.66 3.31 10.42
CA ALA A 30 0.66 3.51 9.83
C ALA A 30 0.61 4.49 8.64
N PHE A 31 -0.39 4.38 7.77
CA PHE A 31 -0.55 5.29 6.63
C PHE A 31 -1.05 6.68 7.04
N GLU A 32 -1.80 6.80 8.13
CA GLU A 32 -2.18 8.10 8.71
C GLU A 32 -0.94 8.83 9.25
N GLU A 33 -0.07 8.14 9.99
CA GLU A 33 1.21 8.69 10.46
C GLU A 33 2.10 9.11 9.27
N LEU A 34 2.22 8.26 8.24
CA LEU A 34 2.91 8.62 7.00
C LEU A 34 2.35 9.88 6.33
N SER A 35 1.02 10.00 6.27
CA SER A 35 0.36 11.18 5.68
C SER A 35 0.62 12.45 6.49
N GLY A 36 0.72 12.32 7.83
CA GLY A 36 1.07 13.41 8.72
C GLY A 36 2.42 14.03 8.37
N PHE A 37 3.44 13.19 8.15
CA PHE A 37 4.78 13.65 7.72
C PHE A 37 4.78 14.37 6.37
N LEU A 38 3.86 14.02 5.46
CA LEU A 38 3.73 14.67 4.15
C LEU A 38 2.95 15.99 4.23
N GLY A 39 2.01 16.11 5.16
CA GLY A 39 1.17 17.28 5.37
C GLY A 39 1.85 18.40 6.18
N SER A 40 2.78 18.05 7.06
CA SER A 40 3.51 18.99 7.92
C SER A 40 4.78 19.58 7.28
N GLN A 41 4.93 19.47 5.95
CA GLN A 41 6.14 19.84 5.19
C GLN A 41 6.62 21.28 5.46
N THR A 42 7.40 21.43 6.52
CA THR A 42 8.52 22.35 6.58
C THR A 42 9.67 21.73 5.78
N LYS A 43 10.52 22.55 5.15
CA LYS A 43 11.52 22.11 4.16
C LYS A 43 12.50 21.01 4.62
N ASP A 44 12.55 20.70 5.91
CA ASP A 44 13.47 19.74 6.52
C ASP A 44 12.84 18.39 6.90
N GLN A 45 11.51 18.24 6.86
CA GLN A 45 10.87 16.98 7.27
C GLN A 45 10.71 16.04 6.07
N LYS A 46 11.77 15.29 5.77
CA LYS A 46 11.79 14.25 4.71
C LYS A 46 11.23 12.93 5.21
N LEU A 47 10.59 12.18 4.31
CA LEU A 47 10.02 10.89 4.67
C LEU A 47 11.12 9.82 4.80
N ARG A 48 11.28 9.32 6.02
CA ARG A 48 12.19 8.23 6.35
C ARG A 48 11.83 6.94 5.60
N LEU A 49 12.84 6.31 5.00
CA LEU A 49 12.64 5.12 4.16
C LEU A 49 12.19 3.91 4.98
N ASP A 50 12.76 3.72 6.16
CA ASP A 50 12.39 2.62 7.05
C ASP A 50 10.95 2.73 7.55
N ASN A 51 10.50 3.91 7.97
CA ASN A 51 9.09 4.15 8.33
C ASN A 51 8.14 3.83 7.16
N PHE A 52 8.52 4.22 5.94
CA PHE A 52 7.77 3.89 4.74
C PHE A 52 7.73 2.37 4.49
N CYS A 53 8.86 1.69 4.62
CA CYS A 53 8.97 0.24 4.45
C CYS A 53 8.19 -0.55 5.51
N GLU A 54 8.18 -0.09 6.76
CA GLU A 54 7.39 -0.69 7.84
C GLU A 54 5.90 -0.65 7.50
N ALA A 55 5.38 0.51 7.13
CA ALA A 55 3.98 0.65 6.71
C ALA A 55 3.65 -0.22 5.49
N CYS A 56 4.53 -0.26 4.48
CA CYS A 56 4.36 -1.11 3.30
C CYS A 56 4.36 -2.60 3.66
N SER A 57 5.20 -3.02 4.61
CA SER A 57 5.26 -4.42 5.04
C SER A 57 3.93 -4.90 5.62
N LEU A 58 3.20 -4.03 6.32
CA LEU A 58 1.86 -4.34 6.84
C LEU A 58 0.85 -4.66 5.73
N VAL A 59 1.00 -4.06 4.54
CA VAL A 59 0.07 -4.26 3.41
C VAL A 59 0.19 -5.65 2.79
N SER A 60 1.29 -6.36 3.01
CA SER A 60 1.50 -7.72 2.49
C SER A 60 0.36 -8.69 2.86
N VAL A 61 -0.21 -8.54 4.05
CA VAL A 61 -1.34 -9.35 4.51
C VAL A 61 -2.56 -9.22 3.58
N LEU A 62 -2.79 -8.04 3.01
CA LEU A 62 -3.94 -7.79 2.13
C LEU A 62 -3.79 -8.53 0.81
N PHE A 63 -2.57 -8.66 0.28
CA PHE A 63 -2.33 -9.49 -0.90
C PHE A 63 -2.59 -10.98 -0.63
N SER A 64 -2.21 -11.47 0.55
CA SER A 64 -2.46 -12.86 0.94
C SER A 64 -3.96 -13.19 1.04
N CYS A 65 -4.79 -12.21 1.40
CA CYS A 65 -6.25 -12.36 1.49
C CYS A 65 -6.95 -12.48 0.12
N LEU A 66 -6.28 -12.11 -0.99
CA LEU A 66 -6.87 -12.17 -2.34
C LEU A 66 -6.82 -13.58 -2.96
N GLY A 67 -6.22 -14.54 -2.27
CA GLY A 67 -6.16 -15.94 -2.69
C GLY A 67 -5.09 -16.23 -3.75
N LEU A 68 -5.10 -17.46 -4.24
CA LEU A 68 -4.03 -18.01 -5.09
C LEU A 68 -3.75 -17.19 -6.37
N ALA A 69 -4.78 -16.55 -6.94
CA ALA A 69 -4.67 -15.73 -8.15
C ALA A 69 -3.71 -14.53 -7.96
N PHE A 70 -3.52 -14.06 -6.73
CA PHE A 70 -2.67 -12.91 -6.41
C PHE A 70 -1.35 -13.32 -5.73
N LYS A 71 -1.05 -14.62 -5.63
CA LYS A 71 0.18 -15.09 -4.95
C LYS A 71 1.44 -14.55 -5.61
N PHE A 72 1.47 -14.41 -6.93
CA PHE A 72 2.58 -13.77 -7.62
C PHE A 72 2.71 -12.28 -7.28
N ALA A 73 1.59 -11.56 -7.18
CA ALA A 73 1.59 -10.15 -6.78
C ALA A 73 2.07 -9.96 -5.34
N GLU A 74 1.65 -10.84 -4.42
CA GLU A 74 2.14 -10.90 -3.04
C GLU A 74 3.66 -11.11 -3.01
N MET A 75 4.18 -12.13 -3.69
CA MET A 75 5.61 -12.44 -3.72
C MET A 75 6.43 -11.30 -4.32
N GLU A 76 5.99 -10.73 -5.45
CA GLU A 76 6.68 -9.60 -6.09
C GLU A 76 6.68 -8.36 -5.19
N TYR A 77 5.56 -8.07 -4.52
CA TYR A 77 5.45 -6.95 -3.59
C TYR A 77 6.37 -7.13 -2.39
N VAL A 78 6.30 -8.28 -1.70
CA VAL A 78 7.12 -8.60 -0.53
C VAL A 78 8.60 -8.54 -0.87
N ALA A 79 9.02 -9.11 -2.00
CA ALA A 79 10.42 -9.07 -2.43
C ALA A 79 10.92 -7.62 -2.63
N LYS A 80 10.08 -6.72 -3.17
CA LYS A 80 10.49 -5.32 -3.41
C LYS A 80 10.51 -4.52 -2.11
N VAL A 81 9.57 -4.76 -1.20
CA VAL A 81 9.58 -4.13 0.13
C VAL A 81 10.81 -4.57 0.91
N HIS A 82 11.14 -5.87 0.89
CA HIS A 82 12.33 -6.40 1.57
C HIS A 82 13.63 -5.77 1.04
N ASP A 83 13.79 -5.64 -0.28
CA ASP A 83 14.96 -4.95 -0.85
C ASP A 83 15.09 -3.51 -0.33
N LEU A 84 13.97 -2.79 -0.16
CA LEU A 84 13.96 -1.43 0.36
C LEU A 84 14.21 -1.37 1.88
N VAL A 85 13.79 -2.39 2.64
CA VAL A 85 14.16 -2.55 4.06
C VAL A 85 15.67 -2.73 4.20
N GLU A 86 16.29 -3.50 3.32
CA GLU A 86 17.76 -3.62 3.32
C GLU A 86 18.42 -2.30 2.91
N ALA A 87 17.85 -1.59 1.94
CA ALA A 87 18.34 -0.27 1.53
C ALA A 87 18.22 0.78 2.65
N SER A 88 17.19 0.73 3.51
CA SER A 88 16.97 1.71 4.57
C SER A 88 18.05 1.70 5.66
N LYS A 89 18.81 0.61 5.77
CA LYS A 89 20.00 0.55 6.64
C LYS A 89 21.13 1.48 6.18
N THR A 90 21.13 1.85 4.89
CA THR A 90 22.14 2.71 4.26
C THR A 90 21.58 4.09 3.90
N TYR A 91 20.34 4.16 3.43
CA TYR A 91 19.70 5.39 2.97
C TYR A 91 18.62 5.84 3.95
N ALA A 92 18.76 7.05 4.50
CA ALA A 92 17.86 7.56 5.53
C ALA A 92 16.45 7.88 4.98
N THR A 93 16.36 8.48 3.80
CA THR A 93 15.07 8.97 3.25
C THR A 93 14.79 8.41 1.85
N LEU A 94 13.52 8.47 1.45
CA LEU A 94 13.08 8.12 0.10
C LEU A 94 13.83 8.92 -0.98
N GLU A 95 14.05 10.21 -0.73
CA GLU A 95 14.78 11.10 -1.65
C GLU A 95 16.23 10.65 -1.82
N ASN A 96 16.92 10.23 -0.75
CA ASN A 96 18.30 9.76 -0.85
C ASN A 96 18.44 8.57 -1.81
N VAL A 97 17.47 7.66 -1.80
CA VAL A 97 17.45 6.50 -2.70
C VAL A 97 17.28 6.94 -4.15
N LEU A 98 16.33 7.85 -4.40
CA LEU A 98 16.06 8.36 -5.74
C LEU A 98 17.25 9.16 -6.28
N ASP A 99 17.80 10.07 -5.48
CA ASP A 99 18.96 10.90 -5.85
C ASP A 99 20.17 10.03 -6.19
N ARG A 100 20.41 8.96 -5.42
CA ARG A 100 21.50 8.01 -5.66
C ARG A 100 21.32 7.25 -6.97
N ASP A 101 20.12 6.81 -7.30
CA ASP A 101 19.88 6.11 -8.56
C ASP A 101 19.87 7.06 -9.77
N VAL A 102 19.47 8.32 -9.59
CA VAL A 102 19.57 9.38 -10.61
C VAL A 102 21.04 9.71 -10.90
N ALA A 103 21.85 9.94 -9.86
CA ALA A 103 23.27 10.26 -10.00
C ALA A 103 24.06 9.15 -10.72
N ASN A 104 23.64 7.90 -10.58
CA ASN A 104 24.28 6.73 -11.20
C ASN A 104 23.62 6.26 -12.52
N ASP A 105 22.61 6.99 -13.01
CA ASP A 105 21.80 6.60 -14.18
C ASP A 105 21.29 5.15 -14.12
N THR A 106 20.76 4.76 -12.95
CA THR A 106 20.26 3.40 -12.66
C THR A 106 18.76 3.34 -12.39
N VAL A 107 18.05 4.48 -12.42
CA VAL A 107 16.62 4.59 -12.09
C VAL A 107 15.76 3.50 -12.76
N LYS A 108 16.02 3.17 -14.02
CA LYS A 108 15.25 2.19 -14.79
C LYS A 108 15.81 0.76 -14.76
N LYS A 109 17.04 0.57 -14.23
CA LYS A 109 17.72 -0.72 -14.24
C LYS A 109 16.97 -1.75 -13.39
N PRO A 110 16.88 -3.01 -13.83
CA PRO A 110 16.39 -4.09 -12.97
C PRO A 110 17.16 -4.15 -11.66
N GLY A 111 16.45 -4.28 -10.54
CA GLY A 111 17.05 -4.32 -9.20
C GLY A 111 17.38 -2.95 -8.58
N SER A 112 17.21 -1.83 -9.29
CA SER A 112 17.39 -0.52 -8.66
C SER A 112 16.30 -0.25 -7.62
N HIS A 113 16.67 0.45 -6.55
CA HIS A 113 15.75 0.77 -5.47
C HIS A 113 14.65 1.73 -5.96
N SER A 114 14.92 2.64 -6.89
CA SER A 114 13.91 3.49 -7.55
C SER A 114 12.86 2.67 -8.32
N ARG A 115 13.29 1.61 -9.00
CA ARG A 115 12.37 0.71 -9.70
C ARG A 115 11.56 -0.11 -8.71
N ASN A 116 12.16 -0.56 -7.61
CA ASN A 116 11.48 -1.29 -6.54
C ASN A 116 10.46 -0.39 -5.82
N LEU A 117 10.79 0.86 -5.51
CA LEU A 117 9.87 1.88 -4.99
C LEU A 117 8.65 2.07 -5.90
N ARG A 118 8.88 2.19 -7.21
CA ARG A 118 7.78 2.26 -8.17
C ARG A 118 6.89 1.03 -8.13
N ARG A 119 7.45 -0.17 -7.97
CA ARG A 119 6.67 -1.43 -7.88
C ARG A 119 5.87 -1.52 -6.58
N VAL A 120 6.46 -1.13 -5.45
CA VAL A 120 5.75 -1.03 -4.18
C VAL A 120 4.59 -0.04 -4.27
N ARG A 121 4.81 1.16 -4.83
CA ARG A 121 3.74 2.14 -5.07
C ARG A 121 2.60 1.57 -5.91
N GLN A 122 2.91 0.84 -6.99
CA GLN A 122 1.89 0.19 -7.81
C GLN A 122 1.09 -0.86 -7.04
N GLY A 123 1.72 -1.58 -6.12
CA GLY A 123 1.01 -2.50 -5.22
C GLY A 123 0.05 -1.76 -4.27
N LEU A 124 0.50 -0.65 -3.69
CA LEU A 124 -0.36 0.22 -2.86
C LEU A 124 -1.54 0.77 -3.66
N ASP A 125 -1.32 1.21 -4.90
CA ASP A 125 -2.37 1.71 -5.78
C ASP A 125 -3.43 0.64 -6.10
N LEU A 126 -3.01 -0.63 -6.26
CA LEU A 126 -3.92 -1.75 -6.45
C LEU A 126 -4.80 -1.96 -5.21
N ILE A 127 -4.19 -2.03 -4.02
CA ILE A 127 -4.93 -2.19 -2.76
C ILE A 127 -5.90 -1.03 -2.52
N ARG A 128 -5.46 0.21 -2.79
CA ARG A 128 -6.31 1.41 -2.72
C ARG A 128 -7.53 1.28 -3.63
N ALA A 129 -7.34 0.88 -4.89
CA ALA A 129 -8.43 0.69 -5.84
C ALA A 129 -9.40 -0.41 -5.38
N LEU A 130 -8.91 -1.50 -4.79
CA LEU A 130 -9.76 -2.55 -4.24
C LEU A 130 -10.65 -2.02 -3.11
N PHE A 131 -10.10 -1.23 -2.18
CA PHE A 131 -10.90 -0.60 -1.13
C PHE A 131 -11.90 0.41 -1.69
N GLU A 132 -11.51 1.24 -2.65
CA GLU A 132 -12.42 2.19 -3.32
C GLU A 132 -13.62 1.46 -3.94
N GLU A 133 -13.39 0.34 -4.62
CA GLU A 133 -14.46 -0.48 -5.20
C GLU A 133 -15.32 -1.18 -4.12
N PHE A 134 -14.71 -1.69 -3.04
CA PHE A 134 -15.46 -2.27 -1.92
C PHE A 134 -16.38 -1.26 -1.23
N LEU A 135 -15.94 -0.01 -1.11
CA LEU A 135 -16.73 1.06 -0.48
C LEU A 135 -17.79 1.65 -1.44
N SER A 136 -17.55 1.59 -2.75
CA SER A 136 -18.44 2.17 -3.76
C SER A 136 -19.59 1.24 -4.18
N THR A 137 -19.50 -0.06 -3.89
CA THR A 137 -20.54 -1.02 -4.23
C THR A 137 -21.31 -1.43 -2.97
N GLU A 138 -22.62 -1.17 -2.95
CA GLU A 138 -23.53 -1.92 -2.08
C GLU A 138 -23.47 -3.39 -2.50
N MET A 139 -22.54 -4.14 -1.90
CA MET A 139 -22.36 -5.60 -1.99
C MET A 139 -21.87 -6.20 -3.34
N GLN A 140 -20.61 -6.65 -3.38
CA GLN A 140 -20.23 -8.08 -3.31
C GLN A 140 -18.75 -8.25 -3.68
N LEU A 141 -17.92 -8.56 -2.67
CA LEU A 141 -16.51 -8.94 -2.80
C LEU A 141 -16.27 -9.96 -3.94
N GLN A 142 -17.25 -10.83 -4.14
CA GLN A 142 -17.25 -11.87 -5.17
C GLN A 142 -17.39 -11.32 -6.60
N GLN A 143 -18.13 -10.22 -6.84
CA GLN A 143 -18.21 -9.62 -8.17
C GLN A 143 -16.94 -8.87 -8.54
N LEU A 144 -16.24 -8.28 -7.57
CA LEU A 144 -14.94 -7.64 -7.82
C LEU A 144 -13.87 -8.69 -8.14
N ILE A 145 -13.80 -9.77 -7.35
CA ILE A 145 -12.90 -10.90 -7.61
C ILE A 145 -13.29 -11.57 -8.94
N LEU A 146 -14.58 -11.74 -9.24
CA LEU A 146 -15.05 -12.31 -10.50
C LEU A 146 -14.76 -11.37 -11.68
N LYS A 147 -14.83 -10.04 -11.56
CA LYS A 147 -14.36 -9.12 -12.62
C LYS A 147 -12.86 -9.25 -12.84
N CYS A 148 -12.08 -9.46 -11.79
CA CYS A 148 -10.65 -9.77 -11.90
C CYS A 148 -10.39 -11.15 -12.55
N VAL A 149 -11.24 -12.15 -12.30
CA VAL A 149 -11.09 -13.57 -12.73
C VAL A 149 -11.72 -13.87 -14.10
N HIS A 150 -12.86 -13.26 -14.45
CA HIS A 150 -13.58 -13.50 -15.71
C HIS A 150 -12.88 -12.87 -16.92
N HIS A 151 -11.99 -11.89 -16.69
CA HIS A 151 -11.03 -11.40 -17.68
C HIS A 151 -9.82 -12.34 -17.88
N THR A 152 -9.60 -13.32 -17.00
CA THR A 152 -8.51 -14.30 -17.09
C THR A 152 -8.94 -15.63 -17.74
N THR A 153 -10.25 -15.94 -17.79
CA THR A 153 -10.77 -17.25 -18.24
C THR A 153 -11.07 -17.34 -19.75
N HIS A 154 -11.21 -16.22 -20.48
CA HIS A 154 -11.41 -16.22 -21.94
C HIS A 154 -10.10 -16.26 -22.78
N GLY A 155 -9.02 -16.83 -22.24
CA GLY A 155 -7.80 -17.12 -23.01
C GLY A 155 -6.91 -15.91 -23.32
N GLN A 156 -7.13 -14.78 -22.65
CA GLN A 156 -6.16 -13.69 -22.59
C GLN A 156 -5.37 -13.88 -21.29
N SER A 157 -4.11 -14.30 -21.42
CA SER A 157 -3.20 -14.58 -20.29
C SER A 157 -3.37 -13.56 -19.15
N GLY A 158 -3.42 -13.99 -17.88
CA GLY A 158 -3.47 -13.06 -16.73
C GLY A 158 -2.32 -12.04 -16.72
N LEU A 159 -1.23 -12.36 -17.43
CA LEU A 159 -0.17 -11.44 -17.81
C LEU A 159 -0.66 -10.24 -18.61
N ARG A 160 -1.66 -10.34 -19.49
CA ARG A 160 -2.21 -9.22 -20.26
C ARG A 160 -3.03 -8.26 -19.40
N PHE A 161 -3.81 -8.71 -18.41
CA PHE A 161 -4.47 -7.79 -17.48
C PHE A 161 -3.45 -7.18 -16.50
N LEU A 162 -2.44 -7.96 -16.05
CA LEU A 162 -1.33 -7.39 -15.29
C LEU A 162 -0.56 -6.36 -16.14
N LEU A 163 -0.35 -6.63 -17.43
CA LEU A 163 0.31 -5.74 -18.38
C LEU A 163 -0.60 -4.55 -18.70
N GLU A 164 -1.91 -4.71 -18.82
CA GLU A 164 -2.87 -3.62 -19.02
C GLU A 164 -3.01 -2.77 -17.77
N CYS A 165 -3.04 -3.32 -16.55
CA CYS A 165 -2.98 -2.54 -15.31
C CYS A 165 -1.63 -1.83 -15.17
N ILE A 166 -0.51 -2.50 -15.47
CA ILE A 166 0.82 -1.89 -15.47
C ILE A 166 0.92 -0.80 -16.54
N LEU A 167 0.45 -1.03 -17.76
CA LEU A 167 0.49 -0.13 -18.92
C LEU A 167 -0.55 0.99 -18.82
N PHE A 168 -1.70 0.75 -18.21
CA PHE A 168 -2.71 1.77 -17.89
C PHE A 168 -2.20 2.68 -16.78
N GLN A 169 -1.51 2.12 -15.78
CA GLN A 169 -0.81 2.93 -14.79
C GLN A 169 0.42 3.64 -15.37
N GLN A 170 1.16 3.05 -16.32
CA GLN A 170 2.24 3.76 -17.04
C GLN A 170 1.70 4.85 -17.96
N GLY A 171 0.61 4.57 -18.67
CA GLY A 171 -0.04 5.45 -19.64
C GLY A 171 -0.71 6.63 -18.97
N LYS A 172 -1.41 6.43 -17.84
CA LYS A 172 -1.96 7.54 -17.05
C LYS A 172 -0.87 8.44 -16.47
N ASN A 173 0.28 7.90 -16.07
CA ASN A 173 1.41 8.71 -15.61
C ASN A 173 2.08 9.51 -16.74
N PHE A 174 2.17 8.95 -17.95
CA PHE A 174 2.64 9.67 -19.13
C PHE A 174 1.65 10.77 -19.55
N TYR A 175 0.34 10.47 -19.65
CA TYR A 175 -0.68 11.45 -19.99
C TYR A 175 -0.81 12.56 -18.93
N ARG A 176 -0.71 12.24 -17.64
CA ARG A 176 -0.74 13.26 -16.56
C ARG A 176 0.51 14.13 -16.56
N SER A 177 1.68 13.58 -16.90
CA SER A 177 2.93 14.35 -17.01
C SER A 177 2.95 15.24 -18.26
N SER A 178 2.54 14.71 -19.42
CA SER A 178 2.46 15.46 -20.68
C SER A 178 1.36 16.52 -20.65
N MET A 179 0.18 16.24 -20.06
CA MET A 179 -0.87 17.25 -19.89
C MET A 179 -0.47 18.35 -18.90
N LYS A 180 0.26 18.05 -17.82
CA LYS A 180 0.79 19.08 -16.92
C LYS A 180 1.82 19.98 -17.62
N GLN A 181 2.70 19.42 -18.45
CA GLN A 181 3.65 20.21 -19.23
C GLN A 181 2.95 21.07 -20.30
N ILE A 182 1.93 20.55 -20.99
CA ILE A 182 1.14 21.30 -21.97
C ILE A 182 0.34 22.43 -21.31
N ILE A 183 -0.27 22.18 -20.14
CA ILE A 183 -1.01 23.20 -19.37
C ILE A 183 -0.06 24.29 -18.84
N GLN A 184 1.17 23.93 -18.48
CA GLN A 184 2.17 24.88 -17.97
C GLN A 184 2.84 25.70 -19.08
N GLN A 185 2.92 25.18 -20.31
CA GLN A 185 3.38 25.94 -21.48
C GLN A 185 2.31 26.88 -22.06
N ARG A 186 1.01 26.62 -21.83
CA ARG A 186 -0.09 27.52 -22.26
C ARG A 186 -0.44 28.64 -21.27
N ARG A 187 0.23 28.70 -20.12
CA ARG A 187 0.06 29.76 -19.10
C ARG A 187 1.23 30.76 -19.06
N LYS A 188 2.09 30.77 -20.09
CA LYS A 188 3.10 31.80 -20.32
C LYS A 188 2.81 32.50 -21.64
#